data_AF-F6HVB2-F1
#
_entry.id   AF-F6HVB2-F1
#
_cell.length_a   1.000
_cell.length_b   1.000
_cell.length_c   1.000
_cell.angle_alpha   90.00
_cell.angle_beta   90.00
_cell.angle_gamma   90.00
#
_symmetry.space_group_name_H-M   'P 1'
#
loop_
_entity.id
_entity.type
_entity.pdbx_description
1 polymer ?
#
loop_
_entity_poly.entity_id
_entity_poly.type
_entity_poly.pdbx_seq_one_letter_code
_entity_poly.pdbx_strand_id
1 'polypeptide(L)' 'MFRGRMISKEVDEQVINVQNRNSSCFDLIPSIVKSSICDIPPRGLSMASTFFSNSASIQEMFRRMNE' A
#
# COMPACT_ATOMS: atom_id res chain seq x y z
N MET A 1 -5.48 1.19 -1.84
CA MET A 1 -6.69 1.91 -2.31
C MET A 1 -6.59 3.35 -1.88
N PHE A 2 -6.48 4.25 -2.84
CA PHE A 2 -6.44 5.70 -2.64
C PHE A 2 -7.85 6.28 -2.82
N ARG A 3 -8.20 7.27 -2.02
CA ARG A 3 -9.50 7.94 -2.04
C ARG A 3 -9.34 9.46 -2.05
N GLY A 4 -10.11 10.14 -2.88
CA GLY A 4 -10.03 11.58 -3.13
C GLY A 4 -9.58 11.90 -4.56
N ARG A 5 -9.72 13.16 -4.99
CA ARG A 5 -9.30 13.58 -6.34
C ARG A 5 -7.78 13.53 -6.44
N MET A 6 -7.27 12.59 -7.23
CA MET A 6 -5.83 12.37 -7.46
C MET A 6 -5.57 12.01 -8.92
N ILE A 7 -4.36 12.31 -9.39
CA ILE A 7 -3.95 11.96 -10.75
C ILE A 7 -3.39 10.53 -10.72
N SER A 8 -3.91 9.63 -11.56
CA SER A 8 -3.46 8.22 -11.61
C SER A 8 -1.96 8.09 -11.83
N LYS A 9 -1.40 8.91 -12.73
CA LYS A 9 0.03 8.93 -13.01
C LYS A 9 0.88 9.24 -11.78
N GLU A 10 0.47 10.20 -10.97
CA GLU A 10 1.19 10.57 -9.75
C GLU A 10 1.16 9.44 -8.72
N VAL A 11 0.01 8.78 -8.57
CA VAL A 11 -0.14 7.61 -7.68
C VAL A 11 0.79 6.48 -8.12
N ASP A 12 0.84 6.17 -9.42
CA ASP A 12 1.67 5.09 -9.95
C ASP A 12 3.17 5.39 -9.80
N GLU A 13 3.59 6.64 -10.05
CA GLU A 13 4.98 7.08 -9.82
C GLU A 13 5.40 6.92 -8.35
N GLN A 14 4.53 7.28 -7.41
CA GLN A 14 4.81 7.11 -5.98
C GLN A 14 4.87 5.63 -5.57
N VAL A 15 4.00 4.78 -6.12
CA VAL A 15 4.02 3.33 -5.84
C VAL A 15 5.31 2.70 -6.35
N ILE A 16 5.77 3.08 -7.55
CA ILE A 16 7.04 2.62 -8.12
C ILE A 16 8.23 3.10 -7.28
N ASN A 17 8.22 4.37 -6.85
CA ASN A 17 9.28 4.92 -6.00
C ASN A 17 9.39 4.16 -4.66
N VAL A 18 8.25 3.80 -4.05
CA VAL A 18 8.23 3.01 -2.82
C VAL A 18 8.76 1.60 -3.04
N GLN A 19 8.43 0.96 -4.17
CA GLN A 19 8.98 -0.34 -4.52
C GLN A 19 10.50 -0.27 -4.71
N ASN A 20 11.00 0.69 -5.49
CA ASN A 20 12.42 0.87 -5.75
C ASN A 20 13.22 1.15 -4.48
N ARG A 21 12.66 1.96 -3.56
CA ARG A 21 13.32 2.29 -2.29
C ARG A 21 13.41 1.10 -1.34
N ASN A 22 12.50 0.14 -1.47
CA ASN A 22 12.40 -1.04 -0.59
C ASN A 22 12.53 -2.33 -1.41
N SER A 23 13.34 -2.34 -2.47
CA SER A 23 13.39 -3.42 -3.45
C SER A 23 13.60 -4.78 -2.78
N SER A 24 14.48 -4.84 -1.78
CA SER A 24 14.75 -6.03 -0.97
C SER A 24 13.51 -6.66 -0.30
N CYS A 25 12.45 -5.88 -0.06
CA CYS A 25 11.17 -6.37 0.48
C CYS A 25 10.15 -6.77 -0.60
N PHE A 26 10.37 -6.40 -1.87
CA PHE A 26 9.40 -6.55 -2.96
C PHE A 26 9.94 -7.35 -4.18
N ASP A 27 11.21 -7.75 -4.20
CA ASP A 27 11.92 -8.32 -5.37
C ASP A 27 11.49 -9.74 -5.79
N LEU A 28 10.69 -10.44 -4.98
CA LEU A 28 10.38 -11.86 -5.23
C LEU A 28 9.35 -12.12 -6.33
N ILE A 29 8.46 -11.16 -6.65
CA ILE A 29 7.41 -11.34 -7.67
C ILE A 29 7.11 -10.01 -8.38
N PRO A 30 7.26 -9.91 -9.72
CA PRO A 30 6.87 -8.72 -10.46
C PRO A 30 5.36 -8.49 -10.34
N SER A 31 4.94 -7.24 -10.06
CA SER A 31 3.54 -6.78 -9.91
C SER A 31 2.78 -7.22 -8.64
N ILE A 32 3.47 -7.54 -7.55
CA ILE A 32 2.85 -7.82 -6.24
C ILE A 32 1.99 -6.66 -5.69
N VAL A 33 2.36 -5.40 -5.98
CA VAL A 33 1.59 -4.23 -5.53
C VAL A 33 0.62 -3.80 -6.62
N LYS A 34 -0.65 -3.63 -6.25
CA LYS A 34 -1.68 -3.06 -7.11
C LYS A 34 -2.27 -1.81 -6.45
N SER A 35 -2.36 -0.73 -7.19
CA SER A 35 -3.02 0.51 -6.81
C SER A 35 -4.46 0.54 -7.31
N SER A 36 -5.33 1.25 -6.60
CA SER A 36 -6.70 1.54 -7.02
C SER A 36 -7.09 2.92 -6.51
N ILE A 37 -7.87 3.67 -7.28
CA ILE A 37 -8.26 5.05 -6.98
C ILE A 37 -9.78 5.16 -6.97
N CYS A 38 -10.31 5.91 -6.00
CA CYS A 38 -11.72 6.25 -5.89
C CYS A 38 -11.87 7.75 -5.65
N ASP A 39 -12.57 8.47 -6.53
CA ASP A 39 -12.65 9.93 -6.47
C ASP A 39 -13.40 10.47 -5.24
N ILE A 40 -14.19 9.64 -4.56
CA ILE A 40 -15.01 10.02 -3.42
C ILE A 40 -14.22 9.84 -2.12
N PRO A 41 -13.82 10.93 -1.42
CA PRO A 41 -13.11 10.83 -0.16
C PRO A 41 -14.05 10.47 1.02
N PRO A 42 -13.49 10.02 2.15
CA PRO A 42 -14.24 9.84 3.40
C PRO A 42 -14.75 11.17 3.97
N ARG A 43 -15.79 11.12 4.82
CA ARG A 43 -16.33 12.32 5.48
C ARG A 43 -15.26 12.95 6.39
N GLY A 44 -15.08 14.27 6.29
CA GLY A 44 -14.13 15.02 7.12
C GLY A 44 -12.67 14.99 6.66
N LEU A 45 -12.36 14.31 5.55
CA LEU A 45 -11.02 14.25 4.97
C LEU A 45 -11.04 14.65 3.49
N SER A 46 -9.98 15.30 3.02
CA SER A 46 -9.78 15.64 1.60
C SER A 46 -9.23 14.46 0.80
N MET A 47 -8.47 13.57 1.45
CA MET A 47 -7.88 12.37 0.88
C MET A 47 -7.69 11.28 1.93
N ALA A 48 -7.64 10.02 1.50
CA ALA A 48 -7.29 8.89 2.35
C ALA A 48 -6.59 7.79 1.53
N SER A 49 -5.79 6.96 2.19
CA SER A 49 -5.24 5.74 1.60
C SER A 49 -5.40 4.58 2.55
N THR A 50 -5.79 3.43 2.00
CA THR A 50 -5.89 2.16 2.72
C THR A 50 -4.95 1.16 2.05
N PHE A 51 -4.01 0.65 2.83
CA PHE A 51 -3.03 -0.33 2.37
C PHE A 51 -3.44 -1.73 2.83
N PHE A 52 -3.44 -2.68 1.90
CA PHE A 52 -3.67 -4.09 2.18
C PHE A 52 -2.41 -4.85 1.79
N SER A 53 -1.77 -5.48 2.77
CA SER A 53 -0.58 -6.30 2.54
C SER A 53 -0.74 -7.69 3.13
N ASN A 54 -0.16 -8.66 2.43
CA ASN A 54 0.10 -9.98 2.97
C ASN A 54 1.61 -10.09 3.20
N SER A 55 2.05 -9.88 4.43
CA SER A 55 3.46 -9.93 4.81
C SER A 55 3.72 -11.07 5.79
N ALA A 56 4.84 -11.76 5.62
CA ALA A 56 5.32 -12.77 6.58
C ALA A 56 5.54 -12.19 7.99
N SER A 57 5.69 -10.86 8.12
CA SER A 57 5.79 -10.17 9.40
C SER A 57 4.61 -10.43 10.34
N ILE A 58 3.44 -10.87 9.83
CA ILE A 58 2.29 -11.22 10.67
C ILE A 58 2.60 -12.35 11.66
N GLN A 59 3.57 -13.23 11.34
CA GLN A 59 4.01 -14.30 12.23
C GLN A 59 4.53 -13.78 13.57
N GLU A 60 5.18 -12.61 13.59
CA GLU A 60 5.69 -12.01 14.82
C GLU A 60 4.56 -11.60 15.77
N MET A 61 3.42 -11.16 15.24
CA MET A 61 2.22 -10.90 16.05
C MET A 61 1.71 -12.19 16.72
N PHE A 62 1.64 -13.29 15.96
CA PHE A 62 1.24 -14.59 16.50
C PHE A 62 2.22 -15.12 17.55
N ARG A 63 3.53 -14.91 17.34
CA ARG A 63 4.57 -15.29 18.30
C ARG A 63 4.36 -14.60 19.64
N ARG A 64 4.10 -13.29 19.65
CA ARG A 64 3.85 -12.50 20.87
C ARG A 64 2.59 -12.88 21.64
N MET A 65 1.54 -13.35 20.95
CA MET A 65 0.32 -13.81 21.64
C MET A 65 0.50 -15.18 22.31
N ASN A 66 1.52 -15.92 21.91
CA ASN A 66 1.83 -17.25 22.44
C ASN A 66 2.96 -17.21 23.50
N GLU A 67 3.44 -16.01 23.83
CA GLU A 67 4.21 -15.71 25.06
C GLU A 67 3.24 -15.43 26.21
#